data_AF-A0A7X0NLK2-F1
#
_entry.id   AF-A0A7X0NLK2-F1
#
_cell.length_a   1.000
_cell.length_b   1.000
_cell.length_c   1.000
_cell.angle_alpha   90.00
_cell.angle_beta   90.00
_cell.angle_gamma   90.00
#
_symmetry.space_group_name_H-M   'P 1'
#
loop_
_entity.id
_entity.type
_entity.pdbx_description
1 polymer ?
#
loop_
_entity_poly.entity_id
_entity_poly.type
_entity_poly.pdbx_seq_one_letter_code
_entity_poly.pdbx_strand_id
1 'polypeptide(L)'
;MRSNNPLYLACAALGAAIVAALLVIPSASAATLFGDDFQDGDATGWTRSGGSWSVVTDGSPAYRQSGTSADARALAGTGWGDQAVQARVKPITFNGSGRYVAVLARAQNTGSYYFLGLSNSGTAVLGKRTGGAPITLATGAATVTPGSWHTVRLEAFGSTLRGFVNDVQVVSATDTSFSSGRAGLAGYYASATFDDVLVTDLGGPTASPTVPTIPPGSCLPPSGSPTGFASVNAWGQNGTTGGAGGPTVAVDTAAELIAAIGQEGPLTVCVLGTITVPAGMHNVASDKTILGVGSTSGITGGGLNIGLPADDSVTSPPPNAVHNVIIRNLSFRGATDDSINVQMFSHHVWIDHNDLADGYDGLIDIKRGSSYVTVSWNHTHDHTKNMLLGHDDGNAAQDVGRLKVTYHHNWFDGTPQRNPRVRFGEPVHVFNNYYFYNTDTGVACQADAGCLVEGNYFERVEEPVTNSYAGPGGRCVARNNVFVDESGAPDCGGAVQEASAYYSYTVADPSSVKATVMAGAGVGKL
;
A
#
# COMPACT_ATOMS: atom_id res chain seq x y z
N MET A 1 21.99 44.85 67.85
CA MET A 1 21.14 44.47 68.99
C MET A 1 20.19 43.36 68.54
N ARG A 2 20.24 42.20 69.22
CA ARG A 2 19.18 41.19 69.47
C ARG A 2 18.22 40.84 68.30
N SER A 3 18.37 39.68 67.65
CA SER A 3 17.93 38.31 68.04
C SER A 3 16.44 38.05 67.84
N ASN A 4 16.08 37.23 66.84
CA ASN A 4 15.38 35.93 66.98
C ASN A 4 14.54 35.57 65.74
N ASN A 5 14.89 34.42 65.17
CA ASN A 5 14.16 33.55 64.24
C ASN A 5 13.07 32.74 64.99
N PRO A 6 12.28 31.83 64.37
CA PRO A 6 11.80 31.71 62.97
C PRO A 6 10.30 31.27 62.89
N LEU A 7 9.72 31.04 61.70
CA LEU A 7 8.87 29.85 61.41
C LEU A 7 8.49 29.74 59.90
N TYR A 8 8.99 28.66 59.27
CA TYR A 8 8.49 27.83 58.14
C TYR A 8 7.92 28.46 56.85
N LEU A 9 8.53 28.09 55.71
CA LEU A 9 7.97 27.06 54.80
C LEU A 9 9.03 26.67 53.74
N ALA A 10 9.31 25.38 53.62
CA ALA A 10 10.19 24.82 52.60
C ALA A 10 9.36 24.36 51.39
N CYS A 11 9.80 24.71 50.19
CA CYS A 11 9.44 23.99 48.96
C CYS A 11 10.67 23.95 48.05
N ALA A 12 11.22 22.76 47.85
CA ALA A 12 12.36 22.50 46.99
C ALA A 12 11.88 22.25 45.55
N ALA A 13 12.48 22.94 44.58
CA ALA A 13 12.36 22.62 43.16
C ALA A 13 13.59 21.82 42.73
N LEU A 14 13.40 20.58 42.29
CA LEU A 14 14.42 19.78 41.60
C LEU A 14 14.24 19.93 40.08
N GLY A 15 15.22 20.52 39.41
CA GLY A 15 15.35 20.49 37.95
C GLY A 15 16.12 19.25 37.51
N ALA A 16 15.58 18.51 36.55
CA ALA A 16 16.28 17.42 35.85
C ALA A 16 16.56 17.85 34.40
N ALA A 17 17.84 17.96 34.05
CA ALA A 17 18.29 18.15 32.67
C ALA A 17 18.41 16.77 32.00
N ILE A 18 17.70 16.57 30.88
CA ILE A 18 17.80 15.36 30.04
C ILE A 18 18.75 15.67 28.88
N VAL A 19 19.86 14.94 28.80
CA VAL A 19 20.77 14.93 27.65
C VAL A 19 20.24 13.89 26.65
N ALA A 20 19.78 14.34 25.49
CA ALA A 20 19.38 13.46 24.39
C ALA A 20 20.63 12.99 23.62
N ALA A 21 20.93 11.69 23.68
CA ALA A 21 21.89 11.06 22.79
C ALA A 21 21.21 10.79 21.43
N LEU A 22 21.66 11.44 20.36
CA LEU A 22 21.27 11.07 18.99
C LEU A 22 21.82 9.67 18.67
N LEU A 23 20.94 8.68 18.60
CA LEU A 23 21.21 7.41 17.94
C LEU A 23 21.04 7.60 16.43
N VAL A 24 22.17 7.65 15.71
CA VAL A 24 22.19 7.49 14.26
C VAL A 24 21.93 6.01 13.98
N ILE A 25 20.71 5.67 13.52
CA ILE A 25 20.38 4.33 13.07
C ILE A 25 20.66 4.29 11.56
N PRO A 26 21.62 3.50 11.06
CA PRO A 26 21.81 3.36 9.63
C PRO A 26 20.59 2.65 9.03
N SER A 27 20.03 3.22 7.96
CA SER A 27 19.04 2.58 7.12
C SER A 27 19.66 1.34 6.48
N ALA A 28 19.22 0.15 6.90
CA ALA A 28 19.65 -1.10 6.28
C ALA A 28 18.98 -1.24 4.91
N SER A 29 19.76 -1.11 3.84
CA SER A 29 19.36 -1.51 2.48
C SER A 29 19.42 -3.05 2.39
N ALA A 30 18.39 -3.68 1.82
CA ALA A 30 18.37 -5.12 1.55
C ALA A 30 19.51 -5.48 0.58
N ALA A 31 20.49 -6.25 1.00
CA ALA A 31 21.53 -6.69 0.08
C ALA A 31 21.10 -8.01 -0.57
N THR A 32 20.97 -8.02 -1.90
CA THR A 32 20.97 -9.27 -2.65
C THR A 32 22.31 -9.97 -2.41
N LEU A 33 22.27 -11.10 -1.73
CA LEU A 33 23.45 -11.88 -1.37
C LEU A 33 23.91 -12.77 -2.52
N PHE A 34 22.94 -13.33 -3.25
CA PHE A 34 23.13 -14.18 -4.43
C PHE A 34 21.84 -14.24 -5.24
N GLY A 35 21.94 -14.39 -6.55
CA GLY A 35 20.80 -14.64 -7.43
C GLY A 35 21.25 -15.42 -8.66
N ASP A 36 20.35 -16.25 -9.18
CA ASP A 36 20.58 -17.01 -10.41
C ASP A 36 19.22 -17.35 -11.06
N ASP A 37 18.99 -16.79 -12.24
CA ASP A 37 17.80 -17.04 -13.06
C ASP A 37 18.09 -18.03 -14.21
N PHE A 38 19.33 -18.55 -14.28
CA PHE A 38 19.82 -19.48 -15.29
C PHE A 38 19.65 -19.03 -16.75
N GLN A 39 19.32 -17.75 -17.01
CA GLN A 39 19.03 -17.25 -18.34
C GLN A 39 20.28 -17.14 -19.22
N ASP A 40 21.46 -17.15 -18.61
CA ASP A 40 22.76 -17.26 -19.29
C ASP A 40 23.05 -18.68 -19.82
N GLY A 41 22.22 -19.66 -19.48
CA GLY A 41 22.31 -21.03 -19.95
C GLY A 41 23.32 -21.89 -19.19
N ASP A 42 23.89 -21.41 -18.09
CA ASP A 42 24.81 -22.17 -17.27
C ASP A 42 24.45 -22.15 -15.77
N ALA A 43 25.23 -22.90 -14.97
CA ALA A 43 25.03 -22.99 -13.52
C ALA A 43 26.35 -22.69 -12.80
N THR A 44 27.09 -21.70 -13.31
CA THR A 44 28.34 -21.23 -12.72
C THR A 44 28.07 -20.74 -11.30
N GLY A 45 28.95 -21.10 -10.36
CA GLY A 45 28.75 -20.79 -8.93
C GLY A 45 28.03 -21.88 -8.14
N TRP A 46 27.46 -22.91 -8.80
CA TRP A 46 26.84 -24.06 -8.14
C TRP A 46 27.81 -25.23 -7.97
N THR A 47 27.83 -25.81 -6.76
CA THR A 47 28.56 -27.05 -6.44
C THR A 47 27.57 -28.19 -6.24
N ARG A 48 27.70 -29.25 -7.05
CA ARG A 48 26.76 -30.38 -7.08
C ARG A 48 27.23 -31.56 -6.23
N SER A 49 26.29 -32.29 -5.66
CA SER A 49 26.51 -33.56 -4.96
C SER A 49 25.34 -34.50 -5.21
N GLY A 50 25.58 -35.57 -5.95
CA GLY A 50 24.54 -36.53 -6.35
C GLY A 50 23.53 -35.96 -7.36
N GLY A 51 22.70 -36.85 -7.91
CA GLY A 51 21.74 -36.51 -8.96
C GLY A 51 22.37 -36.18 -10.31
N SER A 52 21.51 -35.84 -11.26
CA SER A 52 21.86 -35.41 -12.61
C SER A 52 21.35 -33.99 -12.80
N TRP A 53 22.25 -33.02 -12.84
CA TRP A 53 21.93 -31.60 -12.88
C TRP A 53 22.41 -30.96 -14.18
N SER A 54 21.52 -30.24 -14.85
CA SER A 54 21.80 -29.50 -16.08
C SER A 54 20.83 -28.32 -16.22
N VAL A 55 21.29 -27.22 -16.80
CA VAL A 55 20.37 -26.19 -17.30
C VAL A 55 19.67 -26.75 -18.54
N VAL A 56 18.36 -26.63 -18.58
CA VAL A 56 17.49 -27.10 -19.66
C VAL A 56 16.49 -26.02 -20.03
N THR A 57 15.85 -26.12 -21.18
CA THR A 57 14.72 -25.24 -21.55
C THR A 57 13.39 -25.87 -21.10
N ASP A 58 12.64 -25.16 -20.26
CA ASP A 58 11.30 -25.55 -19.76
C ASP A 58 10.37 -24.31 -19.81
N GLY A 59 10.18 -23.78 -21.02
CA GLY A 59 9.69 -22.42 -21.27
C GLY A 59 10.88 -21.48 -21.44
N SER A 60 11.58 -21.17 -20.35
CA SER A 60 12.88 -20.49 -20.29
C SER A 60 13.99 -21.48 -19.86
N PRO A 61 15.28 -21.15 -20.05
CA PRO A 61 16.37 -21.75 -19.32
C PRO A 61 16.08 -21.85 -17.81
N ALA A 62 16.27 -23.04 -17.25
CA ALA A 62 16.05 -23.33 -15.83
C ALA A 62 16.90 -24.53 -15.40
N TYR A 63 17.23 -24.61 -14.11
CA TYR A 63 18.13 -25.63 -13.60
C TYR A 63 17.41 -26.91 -13.19
N ARG A 64 17.63 -28.00 -13.92
CA ARG A 64 16.92 -29.26 -13.70
C ARG A 64 17.77 -30.29 -12.99
N GLN A 65 17.20 -30.86 -11.92
CA GLN A 65 17.60 -32.14 -11.35
C GLN A 65 16.69 -33.22 -11.94
N SER A 66 17.24 -34.21 -12.64
CA SER A 66 16.45 -35.25 -13.32
C SER A 66 16.46 -36.64 -12.66
N GLY A 67 17.35 -36.90 -11.71
CA GLY A 67 17.53 -38.23 -11.10
C GLY A 67 16.68 -38.47 -9.86
N THR A 68 16.11 -39.65 -9.70
CA THR A 68 15.28 -40.00 -8.51
C THR A 68 15.84 -41.17 -7.68
N SER A 69 17.01 -41.69 -8.04
CA SER A 69 17.63 -42.87 -7.42
C SER A 69 18.44 -42.56 -6.17
N ALA A 70 18.73 -41.28 -5.92
CA ALA A 70 19.53 -40.85 -4.78
C ALA A 70 19.20 -39.41 -4.39
N ASP A 71 19.72 -39.08 -3.22
CA ASP A 71 19.91 -37.76 -2.70
C ASP A 71 20.72 -36.85 -3.64
N ALA A 72 20.18 -35.67 -3.97
CA ALA A 72 20.84 -34.69 -4.83
C ALA A 72 20.83 -33.31 -4.17
N ARG A 73 21.96 -32.59 -4.27
CA ARG A 73 22.10 -31.18 -3.85
C ARG A 73 22.88 -30.39 -4.88
N ALA A 74 22.52 -29.13 -4.99
CA ALA A 74 23.37 -28.09 -5.55
C ALA A 74 23.45 -26.96 -4.52
N LEU A 75 24.66 -26.53 -4.16
CA LEU A 75 24.89 -25.45 -3.20
C LEU A 75 25.52 -24.25 -3.92
N ALA A 76 25.17 -23.03 -3.50
CA ALA A 76 25.64 -21.78 -4.11
C ALA A 76 26.09 -20.76 -3.04
N GLY A 77 26.97 -19.85 -3.46
CA GLY A 77 27.49 -18.77 -2.62
C GLY A 77 28.56 -19.18 -1.61
N THR A 78 29.05 -18.17 -0.88
CA THR A 78 30.15 -18.25 0.10
C THR A 78 29.69 -18.55 1.53
N GLY A 79 28.39 -18.39 1.78
CA GLY A 79 27.75 -18.66 3.06
C GLY A 79 27.45 -17.39 3.85
N TRP A 80 26.26 -17.34 4.45
CA TRP A 80 25.71 -16.17 5.12
C TRP A 80 25.06 -16.56 6.44
N GLY A 81 24.94 -15.60 7.37
CA GLY A 81 24.26 -15.79 8.64
C GLY A 81 22.74 -15.87 8.45
N ASP A 82 22.08 -14.76 8.74
CA ASP A 82 20.67 -14.56 8.45
C ASP A 82 20.46 -14.52 6.94
N GLN A 83 19.56 -15.37 6.44
CA GLN A 83 19.29 -15.47 5.01
C GLN A 83 17.87 -15.96 4.71
N ALA A 84 17.26 -15.41 3.67
CA ALA A 84 16.13 -16.03 2.97
C ALA A 84 16.62 -16.63 1.65
N VAL A 85 16.22 -17.87 1.37
CA VAL A 85 16.52 -18.56 0.12
C VAL A 85 15.19 -18.84 -0.58
N GLN A 86 14.97 -18.19 -1.71
CA GLN A 86 13.79 -18.35 -2.56
C GLN A 86 14.18 -18.98 -3.90
N ALA A 87 13.28 -19.79 -4.45
CA ALA A 87 13.32 -20.24 -5.84
C ALA A 87 11.90 -20.55 -6.34
N ARG A 88 11.66 -20.42 -7.64
CA ARG A 88 10.56 -21.15 -8.28
C ARG A 88 10.96 -22.61 -8.42
N VAL A 89 10.06 -23.51 -8.02
CA VAL A 89 10.28 -24.96 -8.00
C VAL A 89 9.14 -25.64 -8.73
N LYS A 90 9.45 -26.43 -9.76
CA LYS A 90 8.51 -27.33 -10.43
C LYS A 90 8.85 -28.78 -10.06
N PRO A 91 8.17 -29.38 -9.07
CA PRO A 91 8.32 -30.81 -8.77
C PRO A 91 7.88 -31.66 -9.97
N ILE A 92 8.61 -32.73 -10.30
CA ILE A 92 8.32 -33.57 -11.47
C ILE A 92 7.98 -34.99 -11.04
N THR A 93 8.88 -35.69 -10.35
CA THR A 93 8.68 -37.09 -9.96
C THR A 93 9.25 -37.36 -8.58
N PHE A 94 8.56 -38.19 -7.79
CA PHE A 94 8.95 -38.61 -6.46
C PHE A 94 9.07 -40.13 -6.41
N ASN A 95 10.21 -40.65 -5.94
CA ASN A 95 10.46 -42.09 -5.87
C ASN A 95 10.17 -42.62 -4.45
N GLY A 96 8.87 -42.83 -4.20
CA GLY A 96 8.34 -43.39 -2.96
C GLY A 96 7.63 -42.36 -2.06
N SER A 97 7.30 -42.79 -0.84
CA SER A 97 6.68 -41.95 0.18
C SER A 97 7.71 -41.13 0.95
N GLY A 98 7.29 -39.97 1.47
CA GLY A 98 8.15 -39.08 2.26
C GLY A 98 9.30 -38.47 1.45
N ARG A 99 9.16 -38.39 0.12
CA ARG A 99 10.13 -37.75 -0.78
C ARG A 99 9.74 -36.30 -1.01
N TYR A 100 10.74 -35.45 -1.23
CA TYR A 100 10.53 -34.03 -1.40
C TYR A 100 11.57 -33.38 -2.33
N VAL A 101 11.22 -32.23 -2.88
CA VAL A 101 12.13 -31.29 -3.56
C VAL A 101 12.20 -30.03 -2.72
N ALA A 102 13.38 -29.42 -2.56
CA ALA A 102 13.59 -28.42 -1.52
C ALA A 102 14.53 -27.29 -1.91
N VAL A 103 14.36 -26.15 -1.25
CA VAL A 103 15.39 -25.12 -1.07
C VAL A 103 16.13 -25.35 0.25
N LEU A 104 17.40 -24.99 0.30
CA LEU A 104 18.30 -25.17 1.43
C LEU A 104 18.82 -23.83 1.92
N ALA A 105 18.90 -23.66 3.24
CA ALA A 105 19.50 -22.49 3.88
C ALA A 105 20.55 -22.92 4.90
N ARG A 106 21.53 -22.05 5.16
CA ARG A 106 22.60 -22.26 6.13
C ARG A 106 23.31 -23.62 5.95
N ALA A 107 23.54 -24.02 4.70
CA ALA A 107 24.21 -25.26 4.36
C ALA A 107 25.72 -25.15 4.66
N GLN A 108 26.17 -25.87 5.67
CA GLN A 108 27.58 -26.01 6.02
C GLN A 108 28.31 -26.94 5.04
N ASN A 109 27.61 -28.01 4.63
CA ASN A 109 28.04 -28.98 3.63
C ASN A 109 26.83 -29.77 3.13
N THR A 110 27.05 -30.77 2.27
CA THR A 110 26.00 -31.59 1.64
C THR A 110 25.29 -32.55 2.60
N GLY A 111 25.72 -32.62 3.86
CA GLY A 111 25.09 -33.39 4.93
C GLY A 111 24.55 -32.55 6.09
N SER A 112 24.77 -31.23 6.10
CA SER A 112 24.46 -30.35 7.24
C SER A 112 23.82 -29.04 6.78
N TYR A 113 22.50 -28.90 6.93
CA TYR A 113 21.72 -27.76 6.42
C TYR A 113 20.29 -27.72 6.96
N TYR A 114 19.60 -26.58 6.85
CA TYR A 114 18.14 -26.50 6.92
C TYR A 114 17.51 -26.65 5.54
N PHE A 115 16.30 -27.20 5.48
CA PHE A 115 15.55 -27.36 4.23
C PHE A 115 14.06 -27.08 4.40
N LEU A 116 13.45 -26.57 3.33
CA LEU A 116 12.00 -26.54 3.14
C LEU A 116 11.66 -27.37 1.91
N GLY A 117 11.03 -28.51 2.12
CA GLY A 117 10.69 -29.47 1.08
C GLY A 117 9.21 -29.51 0.73
N LEU A 118 8.87 -29.56 -0.56
CA LEU A 118 7.55 -29.90 -1.07
C LEU A 118 7.47 -31.40 -1.31
N SER A 119 6.55 -32.10 -0.64
CA SER A 119 6.37 -33.55 -0.80
C SER A 119 5.24 -33.90 -1.77
N ASN A 120 5.23 -35.17 -2.22
CA ASN A 120 4.12 -35.74 -3.00
C ASN A 120 2.84 -35.99 -2.19
N SER A 121 2.85 -35.78 -0.87
CA SER A 121 1.69 -35.93 0.01
C SER A 121 0.93 -34.62 0.23
N GLY A 122 1.27 -33.54 -0.50
CA GLY A 122 0.64 -32.23 -0.31
C GLY A 122 1.07 -31.55 0.99
N THR A 123 2.33 -31.74 1.41
CA THR A 123 2.86 -31.14 2.64
C THR A 123 4.16 -30.40 2.37
N ALA A 124 4.30 -29.24 3.02
CA ALA A 124 5.59 -28.58 3.20
C ALA A 124 6.29 -29.16 4.44
N VAL A 125 7.53 -29.59 4.27
CA VAL A 125 8.34 -30.20 5.33
C VAL A 125 9.50 -29.26 5.64
N LEU A 126 9.44 -28.60 6.80
CA LEU A 126 10.55 -27.82 7.34
C LEU A 126 11.41 -28.72 8.21
N GLY A 127 12.70 -28.80 7.91
CA GLY A 127 13.59 -29.72 8.60
C GLY A 127 15.04 -29.32 8.56
N LYS A 128 15.86 -30.18 9.14
CA LYS A 128 17.31 -30.09 9.12
C LYS A 128 17.94 -31.42 8.76
N ARG A 129 19.19 -31.37 8.35
CA ARG A 129 20.06 -32.55 8.25
C ARG A 129 21.32 -32.29 9.05
N THR A 130 21.77 -33.28 9.82
CA THR A 130 22.98 -33.21 10.66
C THR A 130 23.79 -34.51 10.47
N GLY A 131 24.13 -34.82 9.22
CA GLY A 131 24.50 -36.18 8.81
C GLY A 131 23.30 -37.13 8.79
N GLY A 132 23.49 -38.34 8.29
CA GLY A 132 22.45 -39.38 8.30
C GLY A 132 21.17 -39.01 7.54
N ALA A 133 20.01 -39.41 8.08
CA ALA A 133 18.69 -39.14 7.51
C ALA A 133 18.18 -37.73 7.86
N PRO A 134 17.28 -37.13 7.03
CA PRO A 134 16.65 -35.86 7.35
C PRO A 134 15.82 -35.92 8.64
N ILE A 135 15.84 -34.83 9.41
CA ILE A 135 15.05 -34.64 10.62
C ILE A 135 13.99 -33.57 10.35
N THR A 136 12.72 -33.93 10.46
CA THR A 136 11.61 -32.98 10.35
C THR A 136 11.49 -32.17 11.63
N LEU A 137 11.41 -30.85 11.50
CA LEU A 137 11.16 -29.92 12.59
C LEU A 137 9.68 -29.55 12.68
N ALA A 138 9.04 -29.34 11.52
CA ALA A 138 7.62 -29.03 11.41
C ALA A 138 7.07 -29.41 10.03
N THR A 139 5.76 -29.63 9.95
CA THR A 139 5.04 -29.87 8.69
C THR A 139 3.84 -28.94 8.57
N GLY A 140 3.60 -28.44 7.37
CA GLY A 140 2.44 -27.61 7.02
C GLY A 140 1.71 -28.18 5.80
N ALA A 141 0.43 -27.83 5.64
CA ALA A 141 -0.30 -28.14 4.43
C ALA A 141 0.24 -27.30 3.26
N ALA A 142 0.43 -27.91 2.09
CA ALA A 142 0.81 -27.21 0.87
C ALA A 142 0.21 -27.90 -0.34
N THR A 143 -0.50 -27.16 -1.19
CA THR A 143 -1.04 -27.71 -2.44
C THR A 143 0.11 -27.89 -3.44
N VAL A 144 0.68 -29.10 -3.49
CA VAL A 144 1.79 -29.44 -4.38
C VAL A 144 1.24 -30.21 -5.59
N THR A 145 1.29 -29.57 -6.76
CA THR A 145 0.92 -30.19 -8.03
C THR A 145 2.19 -30.51 -8.83
N PRO A 146 2.54 -31.79 -9.07
CA PRO A 146 3.63 -32.15 -9.97
C PRO A 146 3.42 -31.58 -11.37
N GLY A 147 4.48 -31.04 -11.97
CA GLY A 147 4.45 -30.37 -13.26
C GLY A 147 4.10 -28.88 -13.22
N SER A 148 3.66 -28.34 -12.06
CA SER A 148 3.38 -26.91 -11.86
C SER A 148 4.50 -26.21 -11.10
N TRP A 149 4.72 -24.94 -11.40
CA TRP A 149 5.64 -24.08 -10.66
C TRP A 149 5.05 -23.63 -9.33
N HIS A 150 5.87 -23.60 -8.29
CA HIS A 150 5.57 -23.08 -6.96
C HIS A 150 6.71 -22.17 -6.50
N THR A 151 6.41 -21.00 -5.95
CA THR A 151 7.42 -20.17 -5.30
C THR A 151 7.70 -20.72 -3.91
N VAL A 152 8.94 -21.11 -3.62
CA VAL A 152 9.32 -21.72 -2.34
C VAL A 152 10.38 -20.85 -1.68
N ARG A 153 10.14 -20.40 -0.45
CA ARG A 153 11.09 -19.56 0.30
C ARG A 153 11.33 -20.13 1.71
N LEU A 154 12.59 -20.37 2.04
CA LEU A 154 13.05 -20.75 3.37
C LEU A 154 13.82 -19.59 3.99
N GLU A 155 13.38 -19.15 5.15
CA GLU A 155 14.05 -18.13 5.93
C GLU A 155 14.71 -18.74 7.16
N ALA A 156 15.97 -18.39 7.38
CA ALA A 156 16.72 -18.76 8.56
C ALA A 156 17.32 -17.48 9.18
N PHE A 157 16.64 -16.95 10.19
CA PHE A 157 16.96 -15.69 10.88
C PHE A 157 17.09 -15.92 12.38
N GLY A 158 18.25 -15.61 12.96
CA GLY A 158 18.56 -16.00 14.34
C GLY A 158 18.38 -17.52 14.53
N SER A 159 17.51 -17.93 15.45
CA SER A 159 17.10 -19.32 15.65
C SER A 159 15.78 -19.69 14.96
N THR A 160 15.12 -18.73 14.32
CA THR A 160 13.80 -18.90 13.73
C THR A 160 13.92 -19.35 12.28
N LEU A 161 13.15 -20.39 11.95
CA LEU A 161 13.01 -20.92 10.61
C LEU A 161 11.56 -20.74 10.14
N ARG A 162 11.36 -20.18 8.95
CA ARG A 162 10.03 -20.03 8.33
C ARG A 162 10.03 -20.57 6.91
N GLY A 163 8.96 -21.26 6.56
CA GLY A 163 8.77 -21.79 5.22
C GLY A 163 7.52 -21.25 4.56
N PHE A 164 7.69 -20.77 3.33
CA PHE A 164 6.66 -20.17 2.51
C PHE A 164 6.49 -20.96 1.20
N VAL A 165 5.24 -21.12 0.78
CA VAL A 165 4.87 -21.70 -0.51
C VAL A 165 3.86 -20.77 -1.17
N ASN A 166 4.17 -20.30 -2.38
CA ASN A 166 3.41 -19.28 -3.11
C ASN A 166 3.14 -18.05 -2.23
N ASP A 167 4.21 -17.57 -1.58
CA ASP A 167 4.24 -16.42 -0.67
C ASP A 167 3.40 -16.53 0.61
N VAL A 168 2.72 -17.66 0.82
CA VAL A 168 2.02 -17.96 2.08
C VAL A 168 2.95 -18.71 3.03
N GLN A 169 3.10 -18.20 4.27
CA GLN A 169 3.81 -18.94 5.31
C GLN A 169 2.99 -20.17 5.70
N VAL A 170 3.51 -21.36 5.42
CA VAL A 170 2.82 -22.63 5.69
C VAL A 170 3.40 -23.37 6.88
N VAL A 171 4.62 -23.02 7.31
CA VAL A 171 5.33 -23.74 8.37
C VAL A 171 6.38 -22.86 9.05
N SER A 172 6.62 -23.09 10.34
CA SER A 172 7.71 -22.45 11.10
C SER A 172 8.26 -23.39 12.17
N ALA A 173 9.51 -23.17 12.55
CA ALA A 173 10.18 -23.89 13.64
C ALA A 173 11.25 -23.00 14.30
N THR A 174 11.76 -23.42 15.45
CA THR A 174 12.95 -22.82 16.08
C THR A 174 14.03 -23.89 16.18
N ASP A 175 15.24 -23.58 15.73
CA ASP A 175 16.40 -24.46 15.82
C ASP A 175 17.71 -23.65 15.77
N THR A 176 18.74 -24.08 16.51
CA THR A 176 20.02 -23.37 16.64
C THR A 176 21.22 -24.14 16.08
N SER A 177 20.99 -25.24 15.36
CA SER A 177 22.04 -26.14 14.86
C SER A 177 22.97 -25.47 13.85
N PHE A 178 22.46 -24.54 13.04
CA PHE A 178 23.24 -23.82 12.03
C PHE A 178 23.00 -22.32 12.13
N SER A 179 24.05 -21.56 12.46
CA SER A 179 24.01 -20.09 12.55
C SER A 179 24.33 -19.39 11.23
N SER A 180 24.96 -20.08 10.29
CA SER A 180 25.31 -19.56 8.97
C SER A 180 25.45 -20.69 7.95
N GLY A 181 25.70 -20.37 6.68
CA GLY A 181 26.06 -21.33 5.64
C GLY A 181 25.51 -20.93 4.26
N ARG A 182 25.76 -21.78 3.27
CA ARG A 182 25.40 -21.56 1.86
C ARG A 182 23.90 -21.75 1.61
N ALA A 183 23.41 -21.19 0.50
CA ALA A 183 22.10 -21.51 -0.03
C ALA A 183 22.19 -22.77 -0.91
N GLY A 184 21.05 -23.40 -1.21
CA GLY A 184 21.04 -24.54 -2.11
C GLY A 184 19.67 -25.01 -2.56
N LEU A 185 19.72 -26.02 -3.44
CA LEU A 185 18.57 -26.73 -4.00
C LEU A 185 18.77 -28.23 -3.77
N ALA A 186 17.69 -28.98 -3.59
CA ALA A 186 17.78 -30.41 -3.34
C ALA A 186 16.62 -31.22 -3.92
N GLY A 187 16.94 -32.47 -4.28
CA GLY A 187 15.99 -33.55 -4.47
C GLY A 187 16.27 -34.66 -3.46
N TYR A 188 15.26 -35.08 -2.70
CA TYR A 188 15.33 -36.25 -1.81
C TYR A 188 14.59 -37.41 -2.49
N TYR A 189 15.34 -38.19 -3.28
CA TYR A 189 14.79 -39.20 -4.20
C TYR A 189 13.66 -38.65 -5.08
N ALA A 190 13.84 -37.42 -5.58
CA ALA A 190 12.84 -36.70 -6.36
C ALA A 190 13.52 -35.79 -7.39
N SER A 191 12.82 -35.54 -8.50
CA SER A 191 13.24 -34.65 -9.59
C SER A 191 12.41 -33.38 -9.63
N ALA A 192 13.05 -32.28 -10.04
CA ALA A 192 12.44 -30.96 -10.17
C ALA A 192 13.21 -30.07 -11.16
N THR A 193 12.52 -29.07 -11.70
CA THR A 193 13.15 -27.89 -12.30
C THR A 193 13.13 -26.75 -11.27
N PHE A 194 14.20 -25.97 -11.21
CA PHE A 194 14.37 -24.80 -10.34
C PHE A 194 14.69 -23.58 -11.20
N ASP A 195 14.17 -22.42 -10.81
CA ASP A 195 14.35 -21.16 -11.52
C ASP A 195 14.25 -19.97 -10.55
N ASP A 196 14.70 -18.78 -10.98
CA ASP A 196 14.65 -17.53 -10.21
C ASP A 196 15.12 -17.69 -8.74
N VAL A 197 16.34 -18.20 -8.57
CA VAL A 197 16.95 -18.32 -7.24
C VAL A 197 17.31 -16.93 -6.74
N LEU A 198 16.88 -16.60 -5.54
CA LEU A 198 17.21 -15.33 -4.87
C LEU A 198 17.57 -15.60 -3.41
N VAL A 199 18.70 -15.03 -2.97
CA VAL A 199 19.17 -15.07 -1.59
C VAL A 199 19.33 -13.63 -1.09
N THR A 200 18.70 -13.33 0.04
CA THR A 200 18.72 -12.00 0.66
C THR A 200 19.09 -12.10 2.14
N ASP A 201 19.69 -11.03 2.68
CA ASP A 201 19.93 -10.86 4.13
C ASP A 201 18.72 -10.27 4.88
N LEU A 202 17.63 -10.00 4.15
CA LEU A 202 16.32 -9.72 4.71
C LEU A 202 15.41 -10.93 4.48
N GLY A 203 14.58 -11.25 5.46
CA GLY A 203 13.45 -12.12 5.20
C GLY A 203 12.52 -11.41 4.22
N GLY A 204 11.84 -12.17 3.35
CA GLY A 204 10.49 -11.75 2.98
C GLY A 204 9.67 -11.52 4.25
N PRO A 205 8.56 -10.78 4.18
CA PRO A 205 7.92 -10.13 5.34
C PRO A 205 8.01 -11.03 6.56
N THR A 206 8.81 -10.58 7.54
CA THR A 206 9.32 -11.39 8.66
C THR A 206 8.25 -11.68 9.70
N ALA A 207 7.04 -11.89 9.24
CA ALA A 207 5.87 -12.03 10.04
C ALA A 207 4.82 -12.75 9.15
N SER A 208 4.27 -13.90 9.56
CA SER A 208 2.90 -13.76 10.08
C SER A 208 2.96 -12.60 11.05
N PRO A 209 2.26 -11.47 10.79
CA PRO A 209 2.41 -10.25 11.56
C PRO A 209 2.69 -10.68 12.98
N THR A 210 3.73 -10.16 13.65
CA THR A 210 3.50 -9.90 15.06
C THR A 210 2.29 -9.02 14.98
N VAL A 211 1.09 -9.61 15.00
CA VAL A 211 -0.15 -8.89 15.00
C VAL A 211 0.08 -8.10 16.25
N PRO A 212 0.39 -6.79 16.18
CA PRO A 212 0.30 -6.01 17.38
C PRO A 212 -1.15 -6.28 17.75
N THR A 213 -1.37 -6.92 18.90
CA THR A 213 -2.67 -7.48 19.24
C THR A 213 -3.59 -6.29 19.38
N ILE A 214 -4.21 -5.92 18.27
CA ILE A 214 -5.21 -4.88 18.23
C ILE A 214 -6.38 -5.49 18.99
N PRO A 215 -6.86 -4.84 20.06
CA PRO A 215 -8.03 -5.31 20.77
C PRO A 215 -9.14 -5.64 19.76
N PRO A 216 -9.88 -6.75 19.90
CA PRO A 216 -10.97 -7.08 19.01
C PRO A 216 -11.88 -5.87 18.78
N GLY A 217 -12.03 -5.44 17.52
CA GLY A 217 -12.82 -4.27 17.13
C GLY A 217 -12.05 -2.97 16.86
N SER A 218 -10.75 -2.89 17.16
CA SER A 218 -9.94 -1.67 16.96
C SER A 218 -9.50 -1.42 15.51
N CYS A 219 -9.70 -2.40 14.62
CA CYS A 219 -9.63 -2.21 13.18
C CYS A 219 -10.87 -2.79 12.51
N LEU A 220 -12.01 -2.19 12.81
CA LEU A 220 -13.21 -2.35 12.01
C LEU A 220 -13.41 -1.02 11.28
N PRO A 221 -13.46 -0.99 9.94
CA PRO A 221 -13.92 0.21 9.26
C PRO A 221 -15.31 0.54 9.81
N PRO A 222 -15.55 1.77 10.30
CA PRO A 222 -16.87 2.15 10.79
C PRO A 222 -17.89 1.86 9.71
N SER A 223 -19.03 1.29 10.10
CA SER A 223 -20.14 1.05 9.18
C SER A 223 -20.54 2.36 8.51
N GLY A 224 -20.66 2.34 7.18
CA GLY A 224 -21.05 3.50 6.41
C GLY A 224 -20.74 3.31 4.94
N SER A 225 -21.49 4.01 4.11
CA SER A 225 -21.26 4.13 2.68
C SER A 225 -20.84 5.57 2.38
N PRO A 226 -20.02 5.82 1.35
CA PRO A 226 -19.77 7.18 0.91
C PRO A 226 -21.09 7.87 0.57
N THR A 227 -21.19 9.18 0.85
CA THR A 227 -22.13 10.04 0.14
C THR A 227 -21.43 10.55 -1.12
N GLY A 228 -22.12 10.59 -2.25
CA GLY A 228 -21.54 11.11 -3.48
C GLY A 228 -21.25 10.05 -4.54
N PHE A 229 -20.41 10.42 -5.49
CA PHE A 229 -20.18 9.63 -6.69
C PHE A 229 -19.61 8.23 -6.43
N ALA A 230 -18.85 8.01 -5.35
CA ALA A 230 -18.39 6.68 -4.96
C ALA A 230 -19.52 5.74 -4.50
N SER A 231 -20.74 6.24 -4.26
CA SER A 231 -21.90 5.44 -3.86
C SER A 231 -22.77 5.00 -5.04
N VAL A 232 -22.50 5.52 -6.24
CA VAL A 232 -23.35 5.31 -7.41
C VAL A 232 -23.20 3.87 -7.91
N ASN A 233 -24.28 3.30 -8.43
CA ASN A 233 -24.22 2.04 -9.16
C ASN A 233 -23.83 2.30 -10.61
N ALA A 234 -22.57 2.00 -10.96
CA ALA A 234 -22.06 2.17 -12.30
C ALA A 234 -20.87 1.24 -12.57
N TRP A 235 -20.62 0.94 -13.84
CA TRP A 235 -19.42 0.21 -14.30
C TRP A 235 -19.18 -1.11 -13.54
N GLY A 236 -20.26 -1.84 -13.24
CA GLY A 236 -20.20 -3.14 -12.57
C GLY A 236 -20.03 -3.08 -11.06
N GLN A 237 -20.04 -1.89 -10.46
CA GLN A 237 -19.96 -1.69 -9.01
C GLN A 237 -21.26 -1.08 -8.48
N ASN A 238 -21.66 -1.48 -7.27
CA ASN A 238 -22.85 -0.97 -6.59
C ASN A 238 -22.42 -0.12 -5.38
N GLY A 239 -21.77 1.00 -5.67
CA GLY A 239 -21.05 1.80 -4.68
C GLY A 239 -19.67 1.25 -4.34
N THR A 240 -19.08 1.76 -3.26
CA THR A 240 -17.73 1.42 -2.81
C THR A 240 -17.78 0.75 -1.44
N THR A 241 -17.28 -0.49 -1.37
CA THR A 241 -17.24 -1.34 -0.17
C THR A 241 -15.81 -1.71 0.25
N GLY A 242 -14.82 -1.44 -0.59
CA GLY A 242 -13.40 -1.71 -0.33
C GLY A 242 -13.13 -3.19 -0.12
N GLY A 243 -12.41 -3.51 0.95
CA GLY A 243 -12.05 -4.87 1.34
C GLY A 243 -13.15 -5.65 2.09
N ALA A 244 -14.39 -5.17 2.11
CA ALA A 244 -15.49 -5.83 2.80
C ALA A 244 -15.71 -7.26 2.30
N GLY A 245 -15.99 -8.19 3.23
CA GLY A 245 -16.14 -9.62 2.93
C GLY A 245 -14.81 -10.38 2.77
N GLY A 246 -13.69 -9.67 2.72
CA GLY A 246 -12.34 -10.24 2.75
C GLY A 246 -11.73 -10.36 4.15
N PRO A 247 -10.52 -10.93 4.25
CA PRO A 247 -9.74 -10.92 5.48
C PRO A 247 -9.33 -9.50 5.90
N THR A 248 -8.86 -9.41 7.14
CA THR A 248 -8.26 -8.20 7.72
C THR A 248 -6.84 -8.51 8.15
N VAL A 249 -5.90 -7.63 7.82
CA VAL A 249 -4.48 -7.72 8.20
C VAL A 249 -4.03 -6.44 8.87
N ALA A 250 -3.12 -6.55 9.83
CA ALA A 250 -2.43 -5.40 10.43
C ALA A 250 -1.02 -5.29 9.86
N VAL A 251 -0.59 -4.05 9.60
CA VAL A 251 0.73 -3.72 9.05
C VAL A 251 1.34 -2.59 9.85
N ASP A 252 2.62 -2.71 10.20
CA ASP A 252 3.41 -1.66 10.86
C ASP A 252 4.75 -1.40 10.16
N THR A 253 5.03 -2.13 9.07
CA THR A 253 6.20 -1.92 8.22
C THR A 253 5.83 -1.60 6.77
N ALA A 254 6.77 -0.98 6.05
CA ALA A 254 6.59 -0.67 4.63
C ALA A 254 6.42 -1.91 3.77
N ALA A 255 7.19 -2.96 4.04
CA ALA A 255 7.14 -4.20 3.28
C ALA A 255 5.77 -4.89 3.42
N GLU A 256 5.22 -4.93 4.64
CA GLU A 256 3.88 -5.47 4.89
C GLU A 256 2.79 -4.63 4.24
N LEU A 257 2.86 -3.30 4.37
CA LEU A 257 1.89 -2.40 3.75
C LEU A 257 1.89 -2.58 2.23
N ILE A 258 3.05 -2.48 1.57
CA ILE A 258 3.17 -2.58 0.11
C ILE A 258 2.72 -3.95 -0.39
N ALA A 259 3.08 -5.02 0.32
CA ALA A 259 2.61 -6.35 -0.03
C ALA A 259 1.08 -6.45 0.09
N ALA A 260 0.49 -5.99 1.19
CA ALA A 260 -0.94 -6.10 1.46
C ALA A 260 -1.80 -5.30 0.46
N ILE A 261 -1.42 -4.05 0.16
CA ILE A 261 -2.20 -3.20 -0.75
C ILE A 261 -2.19 -3.74 -2.19
N GLY A 262 -1.17 -4.50 -2.57
CA GLY A 262 -1.04 -5.13 -3.90
C GLY A 262 -1.69 -6.51 -4.02
N GLN A 263 -2.23 -7.09 -2.95
CA GLN A 263 -2.84 -8.43 -3.01
C GLN A 263 -4.11 -8.45 -3.87
N GLU A 264 -4.35 -9.57 -4.56
CA GLU A 264 -5.61 -9.78 -5.27
C GLU A 264 -6.77 -10.05 -4.30
N GLY A 265 -7.96 -9.59 -4.68
CA GLY A 265 -9.21 -9.82 -3.95
C GLY A 265 -9.42 -8.92 -2.73
N PRO A 266 -10.62 -8.99 -2.10
CA PRO A 266 -10.98 -8.12 -0.99
C PRO A 266 -10.03 -8.22 0.20
N LEU A 267 -9.50 -7.09 0.69
CA LEU A 267 -8.64 -7.06 1.88
C LEU A 267 -8.77 -5.74 2.64
N THR A 268 -8.95 -5.84 3.96
CA THR A 268 -8.83 -4.69 4.88
C THR A 268 -7.42 -4.65 5.48
N VAL A 269 -6.69 -3.55 5.25
CA VAL A 269 -5.31 -3.31 5.68
C VAL A 269 -5.31 -2.26 6.79
N CYS A 270 -5.06 -2.69 8.02
CA CYS A 270 -4.98 -1.87 9.21
C CYS A 270 -3.57 -1.32 9.37
N VAL A 271 -3.39 -0.02 9.16
CA VAL A 271 -2.10 0.65 9.31
C VAL A 271 -1.92 1.05 10.77
N LEU A 272 -0.83 0.58 11.39
CA LEU A 272 -0.51 0.82 12.78
C LEU A 272 0.67 1.79 12.90
N GLY A 273 0.39 2.98 13.43
CA GLY A 273 1.38 4.06 13.50
C GLY A 273 1.77 4.59 12.12
N THR A 274 2.79 5.44 12.09
CA THR A 274 3.30 6.02 10.84
C THR A 274 4.31 5.07 10.20
N ILE A 275 4.02 4.62 8.98
CA ILE A 275 4.89 3.75 8.20
C ILE A 275 5.68 4.59 7.19
N THR A 276 7.01 4.52 7.26
CA THR A 276 7.88 5.14 6.25
C THR A 276 8.04 4.19 5.07
N VAL A 277 7.47 4.51 3.92
CA VAL A 277 7.59 3.74 2.68
C VAL A 277 8.75 4.26 1.81
N PRO A 278 9.32 3.45 0.91
CA PRO A 278 10.27 3.93 -0.08
C PRO A 278 9.69 5.05 -0.95
N ALA A 279 10.58 5.90 -1.46
CA ALA A 279 10.23 6.94 -2.42
C ALA A 279 9.47 6.37 -3.63
N GLY A 280 8.54 7.15 -4.15
CA GLY A 280 7.69 6.83 -5.29
C GLY A 280 6.26 6.47 -4.90
N MET A 281 5.54 5.95 -5.89
CA MET A 281 4.12 5.62 -5.80
C MET A 281 3.92 4.10 -5.71
N HIS A 282 3.15 3.67 -4.72
CA HIS A 282 2.92 2.25 -4.42
C HIS A 282 1.54 1.81 -4.92
N ASN A 283 1.51 0.80 -5.77
CA ASN A 283 0.29 0.37 -6.46
C ASN A 283 -0.70 -0.31 -5.50
N VAL A 284 -1.94 0.15 -5.52
CA VAL A 284 -3.08 -0.43 -4.80
C VAL A 284 -3.91 -1.24 -5.78
N ALA A 285 -4.17 -2.50 -5.45
CA ALA A 285 -5.06 -3.38 -6.21
C ALA A 285 -6.54 -3.09 -5.92
N SER A 286 -7.46 -3.67 -6.69
CA SER A 286 -8.90 -3.55 -6.44
C SER A 286 -9.32 -4.16 -5.09
N ASP A 287 -10.50 -3.78 -4.62
CA ASP A 287 -11.15 -4.33 -3.42
C ASP A 287 -10.30 -4.15 -2.16
N LYS A 288 -9.90 -2.91 -1.87
CA LYS A 288 -9.06 -2.58 -0.72
C LYS A 288 -9.72 -1.61 0.22
N THR A 289 -9.56 -1.85 1.51
CA THR A 289 -9.77 -0.83 2.54
C THR A 289 -8.44 -0.63 3.25
N ILE A 290 -7.82 0.54 3.10
CA ILE A 290 -6.60 0.91 3.81
C ILE A 290 -7.00 1.88 4.91
N LEU A 291 -6.90 1.42 6.15
CA LEU A 291 -7.48 2.09 7.33
C LEU A 291 -6.41 2.34 8.37
N GLY A 292 -6.19 3.61 8.74
CA GLY A 292 -5.35 3.92 9.90
C GLY A 292 -6.06 3.60 11.21
N VAL A 293 -5.31 3.04 12.17
CA VAL A 293 -5.80 2.73 13.52
C VAL A 293 -5.45 3.86 14.49
N GLY A 294 -6.46 4.45 15.13
CA GLY A 294 -6.28 5.61 16.00
C GLY A 294 -5.96 6.89 15.22
N SER A 295 -5.41 7.90 15.90
CA SER A 295 -5.16 9.22 15.32
C SER A 295 -3.71 9.45 14.88
N THR A 296 -2.84 8.44 15.02
CA THR A 296 -1.39 8.55 14.76
C THR A 296 -0.94 7.65 13.61
N SER A 297 -1.87 6.98 12.92
CA SER A 297 -1.55 6.10 11.80
C SER A 297 -1.40 6.88 10.51
N GLY A 298 -0.43 6.48 9.69
CA GLY A 298 -0.15 7.20 8.47
C GLY A 298 0.95 6.61 7.61
N ILE A 299 1.22 7.29 6.50
CA ILE A 299 2.24 6.93 5.52
C ILE A 299 3.16 8.14 5.34
N THR A 300 4.46 7.89 5.31
CA THR A 300 5.45 8.93 5.00
C THR A 300 6.49 8.45 4.00
N GLY A 301 7.08 9.37 3.23
CA GLY A 301 8.18 9.09 2.30
C GLY A 301 7.77 8.70 0.88
N GLY A 302 6.51 8.35 0.63
CA GLY A 302 5.96 7.98 -0.68
C GLY A 302 4.44 8.05 -0.69
N GLY A 303 3.81 7.75 -1.83
CA GLY A 303 2.37 7.88 -2.03
C GLY A 303 1.69 6.59 -2.50
N LEU A 304 0.36 6.62 -2.60
CA LEU A 304 -0.45 5.49 -3.08
C LEU A 304 -0.94 5.75 -4.51
N ASN A 305 -0.75 4.77 -5.40
CA ASN A 305 -1.27 4.81 -6.76
C ASN A 305 -2.42 3.81 -6.94
N ILE A 306 -3.63 4.33 -7.10
CA ILE A 306 -4.84 3.58 -7.44
C ILE A 306 -5.02 3.69 -8.95
N GLY A 307 -4.37 2.79 -9.69
CA GLY A 307 -4.55 2.70 -11.13
C GLY A 307 -3.48 1.94 -11.86
N LEU A 308 -3.82 1.60 -13.11
CA LEU A 308 -2.91 0.98 -14.05
C LEU A 308 -1.79 1.96 -14.47
N PRO A 309 -0.67 1.46 -15.02
CA PRO A 309 0.32 2.32 -15.66
C PRO A 309 -0.32 3.24 -16.69
N ALA A 310 0.14 4.49 -16.74
CA ALA A 310 -0.38 5.48 -17.67
C ALA A 310 -0.17 5.05 -19.14
N ASP A 311 -1.23 5.10 -19.93
CA ASP A 311 -1.21 4.83 -21.36
C ASP A 311 -2.18 5.76 -22.09
N ASP A 312 -1.63 6.74 -22.81
CA ASP A 312 -2.42 7.75 -23.53
C ASP A 312 -3.19 7.18 -24.72
N SER A 313 -2.85 5.96 -25.18
CA SER A 313 -3.56 5.29 -26.28
C SER A 313 -4.89 4.66 -25.83
N VAL A 314 -5.06 4.42 -24.52
CA VAL A 314 -6.27 3.85 -23.95
C VAL A 314 -7.26 4.97 -23.65
N THR A 315 -8.35 5.05 -24.41
CA THR A 315 -9.36 6.12 -24.32
C THR A 315 -10.72 5.63 -23.80
N SER A 316 -10.80 4.35 -23.39
CA SER A 316 -11.97 3.74 -22.78
C SER A 316 -11.56 2.89 -21.56
N PRO A 317 -12.45 2.71 -20.56
CA PRO A 317 -12.13 1.93 -19.38
C PRO A 317 -11.74 0.48 -19.73
N PRO A 318 -10.52 0.03 -19.36
CA PRO A 318 -10.13 -1.35 -19.56
C PRO A 318 -10.83 -2.27 -18.53
N PRO A 319 -11.04 -3.57 -18.84
CA PRO A 319 -11.72 -4.49 -17.92
C PRO A 319 -11.04 -4.66 -16.56
N ASN A 320 -9.73 -4.42 -16.50
CA ASN A 320 -8.90 -4.53 -15.29
C ASN A 320 -8.59 -3.16 -14.65
N ALA A 321 -9.34 -2.10 -14.97
CA ALA A 321 -9.22 -0.83 -14.25
C ALA A 321 -9.38 -1.07 -12.74
N VAL A 322 -8.52 -0.44 -11.93
CA VAL A 322 -8.55 -0.62 -10.47
C VAL A 322 -9.84 -0.04 -9.91
N HIS A 323 -10.50 -0.75 -9.00
CA HIS A 323 -11.78 -0.31 -8.49
C HIS A 323 -12.07 -0.76 -7.07
N ASN A 324 -13.10 -0.14 -6.48
CA ASN A 324 -13.60 -0.49 -5.16
C ASN A 324 -12.52 -0.34 -4.08
N VAL A 325 -12.01 0.89 -3.90
CA VAL A 325 -10.91 1.18 -2.95
C VAL A 325 -11.34 2.24 -1.94
N ILE A 326 -11.03 2.02 -0.66
CA ILE A 326 -11.25 2.95 0.44
C ILE A 326 -9.90 3.29 1.07
N ILE A 327 -9.56 4.59 1.17
CA ILE A 327 -8.40 5.12 1.89
C ILE A 327 -8.91 5.98 3.03
N ARG A 328 -8.66 5.57 4.28
CA ARG A 328 -9.37 6.16 5.42
C ARG A 328 -8.52 6.33 6.67
N ASN A 329 -8.68 7.46 7.34
CA ASN A 329 -8.08 7.73 8.66
C ASN A 329 -6.55 7.62 8.70
N LEU A 330 -5.88 8.12 7.67
CA LEU A 330 -4.41 8.12 7.56
C LEU A 330 -3.86 9.53 7.49
N SER A 331 -2.73 9.77 8.17
CA SER A 331 -1.91 10.94 7.89
C SER A 331 -0.94 10.66 6.74
N PHE A 332 -0.81 11.56 5.77
CA PHE A 332 0.19 11.49 4.70
C PHE A 332 1.19 12.63 4.83
N ARG A 333 2.49 12.32 4.81
CA ARG A 333 3.59 13.29 4.90
C ARG A 333 4.75 12.94 3.98
N GLY A 334 5.51 13.93 3.52
CA GLY A 334 6.79 13.70 2.82
C GLY A 334 6.69 12.78 1.60
N ALA A 335 5.55 12.77 0.90
CA ALA A 335 5.42 12.02 -0.34
C ALA A 335 6.39 12.62 -1.38
N THR A 336 7.15 11.79 -2.08
CA THR A 336 8.11 12.24 -3.10
C THR A 336 7.47 12.56 -4.45
N ASP A 337 6.16 12.39 -4.55
CA ASP A 337 5.31 12.66 -5.71
C ASP A 337 3.94 13.13 -5.18
N ASP A 338 2.82 12.61 -5.70
CA ASP A 338 1.49 12.73 -5.13
C ASP A 338 1.34 11.95 -3.81
N SER A 339 0.53 12.40 -2.85
CA SER A 339 0.22 11.57 -1.66
C SER A 339 -0.75 10.43 -2.01
N ILE A 340 -1.80 10.74 -2.75
CA ILE A 340 -2.77 9.78 -3.31
C ILE A 340 -3.02 10.13 -4.77
N ASN A 341 -2.79 9.17 -5.66
CA ASN A 341 -3.08 9.28 -7.08
C ASN A 341 -4.13 8.26 -7.50
N VAL A 342 -5.18 8.71 -8.20
CA VAL A 342 -6.21 7.86 -8.81
C VAL A 342 -6.16 8.09 -10.32
N GLN A 343 -5.86 7.04 -11.09
CA GLN A 343 -5.67 7.20 -12.54
C GLN A 343 -6.12 6.00 -13.38
N MET A 344 -6.06 6.20 -14.70
CA MET A 344 -6.29 5.18 -15.73
C MET A 344 -7.63 4.47 -15.56
N PHE A 345 -8.70 5.26 -15.60
CA PHE A 345 -10.09 4.84 -15.49
C PHE A 345 -10.45 4.16 -14.17
N SER A 346 -9.58 4.21 -13.15
CA SER A 346 -9.90 3.66 -11.84
C SER A 346 -11.15 4.28 -11.25
N HIS A 347 -11.97 3.48 -10.56
CA HIS A 347 -13.31 3.90 -10.20
C HIS A 347 -13.87 3.32 -8.91
N HIS A 348 -14.90 3.97 -8.35
CA HIS A 348 -15.49 3.59 -7.07
C HIS A 348 -14.43 3.64 -5.97
N VAL A 349 -13.96 4.85 -5.71
CA VAL A 349 -12.89 5.14 -4.74
C VAL A 349 -13.39 6.12 -3.70
N TRP A 350 -13.15 5.83 -2.42
CA TRP A 350 -13.53 6.69 -1.30
C TRP A 350 -12.30 7.08 -0.49
N ILE A 351 -11.98 8.38 -0.47
CA ILE A 351 -10.86 8.96 0.27
C ILE A 351 -11.44 9.78 1.42
N ASP A 352 -11.36 9.25 2.65
CA ASP A 352 -12.16 9.75 3.77
C ASP A 352 -11.39 9.95 5.08
N HIS A 353 -11.62 11.05 5.80
CA HIS A 353 -11.01 11.29 7.12
C HIS A 353 -9.48 11.21 7.16
N ASN A 354 -8.81 11.58 6.07
CA ASN A 354 -7.35 11.62 6.04
C ASN A 354 -6.82 13.02 6.38
N ASP A 355 -5.57 13.07 6.80
CA ASP A 355 -4.85 14.31 7.07
C ASP A 355 -3.63 14.35 6.14
N LEU A 356 -3.55 15.32 5.22
CA LEU A 356 -2.51 15.34 4.18
C LEU A 356 -1.78 16.69 4.18
N ALA A 357 -0.45 16.64 4.22
CA ALA A 357 0.41 17.82 4.18
C ALA A 357 1.83 17.45 3.73
N ASP A 358 2.68 18.45 3.48
CA ASP A 358 4.10 18.28 3.20
C ASP A 358 4.39 17.27 2.05
N GLY A 359 3.59 17.31 0.98
CA GLY A 359 3.82 16.51 -0.24
C GLY A 359 4.82 17.17 -1.18
N TYR A 360 5.17 16.48 -2.29
CA TYR A 360 6.04 17.05 -3.33
C TYR A 360 5.23 17.65 -4.50
N ASP A 361 4.30 16.89 -5.09
CA ASP A 361 3.42 17.38 -6.16
C ASP A 361 1.98 17.63 -5.67
N GLY A 362 1.02 16.74 -5.95
CA GLY A 362 -0.35 16.81 -5.43
C GLY A 362 -0.48 16.19 -4.03
N LEU A 363 -1.47 16.61 -3.25
CA LEU A 363 -1.94 15.76 -2.14
C LEU A 363 -2.89 14.69 -2.69
N ILE A 364 -3.92 15.09 -3.43
CA ILE A 364 -4.87 14.14 -4.05
C ILE A 364 -5.05 14.47 -5.53
N ASP A 365 -4.57 13.58 -6.38
CA ASP A 365 -4.68 13.71 -7.83
C ASP A 365 -5.63 12.65 -8.39
N ILE A 366 -6.61 13.07 -9.19
CA ILE A 366 -7.58 12.19 -9.86
C ILE A 366 -7.58 12.54 -11.35
N LYS A 367 -7.13 11.62 -12.21
CA LYS A 367 -6.86 11.92 -13.61
C LYS A 367 -7.17 10.76 -14.55
N ARG A 368 -7.07 10.99 -15.86
CA ARG A 368 -7.06 9.95 -16.90
C ARG A 368 -8.32 9.07 -16.87
N GLY A 369 -9.48 9.71 -16.91
CA GLY A 369 -10.79 9.07 -16.99
C GLY A 369 -11.28 8.40 -15.70
N SER A 370 -10.54 8.47 -14.59
CA SER A 370 -10.99 7.95 -13.29
C SER A 370 -12.34 8.56 -12.88
N SER A 371 -13.24 7.76 -12.32
CA SER A 371 -14.64 8.18 -12.13
C SER A 371 -15.27 7.52 -10.91
N TYR A 372 -16.38 8.07 -10.42
CA TYR A 372 -17.09 7.55 -9.25
C TYR A 372 -16.21 7.63 -7.99
N VAL A 373 -15.68 8.82 -7.72
CA VAL A 373 -14.81 9.09 -6.57
C VAL A 373 -15.50 10.03 -5.59
N THR A 374 -15.37 9.77 -4.30
CA THR A 374 -15.75 10.69 -3.22
C THR A 374 -14.51 11.00 -2.39
N VAL A 375 -14.24 12.29 -2.19
CA VAL A 375 -13.22 12.82 -1.30
C VAL A 375 -13.94 13.54 -0.17
N SER A 376 -13.92 12.99 1.04
CA SER A 376 -14.71 13.53 2.15
C SER A 376 -13.99 13.62 3.48
N TRP A 377 -14.33 14.62 4.29
CA TRP A 377 -13.80 14.75 5.66
C TRP A 377 -12.27 14.75 5.76
N ASN A 378 -11.55 15.07 4.69
CA ASN A 378 -10.09 15.16 4.75
C ASN A 378 -9.68 16.55 5.21
N HIS A 379 -8.57 16.65 5.93
CA HIS A 379 -7.91 17.91 6.25
C HIS A 379 -6.63 18.01 5.41
N THR A 380 -6.53 19.04 4.58
CA THR A 380 -5.35 19.31 3.77
C THR A 380 -4.76 20.64 4.15
N HIS A 381 -3.47 20.66 4.46
CA HIS A 381 -2.77 21.85 4.96
C HIS A 381 -1.28 21.83 4.60
N ASP A 382 -0.56 22.91 4.86
CA ASP A 382 0.89 23.06 4.64
C ASP A 382 1.37 22.52 3.27
N HIS A 383 0.62 22.84 2.21
CA HIS A 383 0.95 22.37 0.87
C HIS A 383 0.46 23.32 -0.23
N THR A 384 1.24 23.45 -1.31
CA THR A 384 0.91 24.43 -2.37
C THR A 384 -0.08 23.90 -3.40
N LYS A 385 0.17 22.71 -3.97
CA LYS A 385 -0.63 22.12 -5.05
C LYS A 385 -1.53 21.04 -4.46
N ASN A 386 -2.73 21.39 -4.03
CA ASN A 386 -3.53 20.49 -3.21
C ASN A 386 -4.18 19.32 -3.98
N MET A 387 -5.22 19.58 -4.77
CA MET A 387 -6.02 18.55 -5.45
C MET A 387 -6.25 18.83 -6.94
N LEU A 388 -5.69 17.97 -7.81
CA LEU A 388 -5.91 18.04 -9.25
C LEU A 388 -6.99 17.05 -9.70
N LEU A 389 -7.95 17.52 -10.50
CA LEU A 389 -8.95 16.69 -11.17
C LEU A 389 -8.85 16.91 -12.68
N GLY A 390 -8.25 15.97 -13.39
CA GLY A 390 -7.90 16.10 -14.81
C GLY A 390 -6.58 16.87 -15.00
N HIS A 391 -5.60 16.19 -15.59
CA HIS A 391 -4.20 16.60 -15.51
C HIS A 391 -3.73 17.55 -16.63
N ASP A 392 -4.33 17.47 -17.82
CA ASP A 392 -3.82 18.11 -19.03
C ASP A 392 -4.98 18.63 -19.90
N ASP A 393 -4.85 19.84 -20.44
CA ASP A 393 -5.89 20.50 -21.27
C ASP A 393 -6.14 19.78 -22.62
N GLY A 394 -5.24 18.89 -23.03
CA GLY A 394 -5.33 18.06 -24.23
C GLY A 394 -5.88 16.65 -23.98
N ASN A 395 -6.22 16.27 -22.75
CA ASN A 395 -6.62 14.90 -22.40
C ASN A 395 -8.12 14.58 -22.56
N ALA A 396 -8.82 15.36 -23.39
CA ALA A 396 -10.27 15.23 -23.57
C ALA A 396 -10.71 13.80 -23.97
N ALA A 397 -9.90 13.06 -24.72
CA ALA A 397 -10.22 11.71 -25.16
C ALA A 397 -10.42 10.72 -24.00
N GLN A 398 -9.67 10.89 -22.91
CA GLN A 398 -9.83 10.09 -21.69
C GLN A 398 -10.83 10.73 -20.72
N ASP A 399 -10.92 12.06 -20.64
CA ASP A 399 -11.58 12.73 -19.52
C ASP A 399 -13.04 13.16 -19.79
N VAL A 400 -13.42 13.46 -21.04
CA VAL A 400 -14.79 13.91 -21.36
C VAL A 400 -15.82 12.82 -21.06
N GLY A 401 -16.87 13.20 -20.33
CA GLY A 401 -17.92 12.27 -19.88
C GLY A 401 -17.54 11.42 -18.68
N ARG A 402 -16.32 11.60 -18.14
CA ARG A 402 -15.75 10.89 -16.98
C ARG A 402 -15.47 11.88 -15.86
N LEU A 403 -14.54 11.56 -14.96
CA LEU A 403 -14.15 12.43 -13.84
C LEU A 403 -15.34 12.81 -12.94
N LYS A 404 -16.24 11.85 -12.70
CA LYS A 404 -17.38 12.00 -11.78
C LYS A 404 -16.89 11.97 -10.34
N VAL A 405 -16.67 13.14 -9.74
CA VAL A 405 -16.06 13.27 -8.41
C VAL A 405 -16.89 14.15 -7.48
N THR A 406 -16.98 13.75 -6.21
CA THR A 406 -17.61 14.52 -5.14
C THR A 406 -16.57 14.94 -4.11
N TYR A 407 -16.58 16.20 -3.70
CA TYR A 407 -15.78 16.74 -2.60
C TYR A 407 -16.74 17.26 -1.52
N HIS A 408 -16.72 16.67 -0.32
CA HIS A 408 -17.57 17.18 0.76
C HIS A 408 -16.99 17.13 2.16
N HIS A 409 -17.31 18.13 2.97
CA HIS A 409 -16.85 18.22 4.36
C HIS A 409 -15.32 18.17 4.52
N ASN A 410 -14.56 18.50 3.48
CA ASN A 410 -13.11 18.64 3.58
C ASN A 410 -12.75 20.00 4.17
N TRP A 411 -11.60 20.05 4.85
CA TRP A 411 -10.97 21.27 5.33
C TRP A 411 -9.76 21.61 4.45
N PHE A 412 -9.91 22.67 3.65
CA PHE A 412 -8.86 23.25 2.83
C PHE A 412 -8.18 24.39 3.60
N ASP A 413 -7.09 24.07 4.31
CA ASP A 413 -6.51 24.92 5.35
C ASP A 413 -5.18 25.53 4.90
N GLY A 414 -5.21 26.77 4.44
CA GLY A 414 -4.00 27.48 4.05
C GLY A 414 -3.30 26.91 2.80
N THR A 415 -4.01 26.13 1.98
CA THR A 415 -3.51 25.58 0.71
C THR A 415 -3.75 26.58 -0.42
N PRO A 416 -2.73 27.24 -0.99
CA PRO A 416 -2.91 28.32 -1.97
C PRO A 416 -3.80 27.96 -3.15
N GLN A 417 -3.54 26.83 -3.83
CA GLN A 417 -4.19 26.51 -5.10
C GLN A 417 -4.64 25.05 -5.21
N ARG A 418 -5.49 24.81 -6.22
CA ARG A 418 -6.06 23.51 -6.57
C ARG A 418 -6.98 22.95 -5.48
N ASN A 419 -8.06 23.65 -5.14
CA ASN A 419 -8.95 23.24 -4.05
C ASN A 419 -10.42 22.92 -4.49
N PRO A 420 -10.71 22.01 -5.43
CA PRO A 420 -9.82 21.39 -6.40
C PRO A 420 -9.64 22.26 -7.66
N ARG A 421 -8.62 21.94 -8.46
CA ARG A 421 -8.53 22.40 -9.86
C ARG A 421 -9.09 21.31 -10.77
N VAL A 422 -10.09 21.64 -11.58
CA VAL A 422 -10.92 20.70 -12.32
C VAL A 422 -10.85 20.94 -13.82
N ARG A 423 -10.76 19.85 -14.59
CA ARG A 423 -10.86 19.82 -16.05
C ARG A 423 -11.82 18.73 -16.50
N PHE A 424 -12.61 19.00 -17.54
CA PHE A 424 -13.56 18.10 -18.24
C PHE A 424 -14.68 17.44 -17.41
N GLY A 425 -14.50 17.21 -16.12
CA GLY A 425 -15.47 16.57 -15.25
C GLY A 425 -16.79 17.34 -15.24
N GLU A 426 -17.89 16.63 -15.51
CA GLU A 426 -19.22 17.23 -15.60
C GLU A 426 -20.29 16.19 -15.23
N PRO A 427 -21.02 16.31 -14.10
CA PRO A 427 -20.78 17.29 -13.05
C PRO A 427 -19.69 16.84 -12.08
N VAL A 428 -18.95 17.80 -11.54
CA VAL A 428 -18.17 17.68 -10.31
C VAL A 428 -18.95 18.35 -9.19
N HIS A 429 -19.16 17.65 -8.08
CA HIS A 429 -19.98 18.17 -6.98
C HIS A 429 -19.10 18.55 -5.78
N VAL A 430 -19.14 19.81 -5.37
CA VAL A 430 -18.33 20.35 -4.28
C VAL A 430 -19.25 20.99 -3.25
N PHE A 431 -19.47 20.32 -2.11
CA PHE A 431 -20.45 20.80 -1.12
C PHE A 431 -20.04 20.67 0.34
N ASN A 432 -20.53 21.59 1.18
CA ASN A 432 -20.26 21.63 2.62
C ASN A 432 -18.76 21.53 2.99
N ASN A 433 -17.84 22.03 2.15
CA ASN A 433 -16.42 22.10 2.50
C ASN A 433 -16.11 23.42 3.21
N TYR A 434 -15.06 23.42 4.02
CA TYR A 434 -14.52 24.61 4.66
C TYR A 434 -13.20 25.00 4.02
N TYR A 435 -13.14 26.23 3.53
CA TYR A 435 -11.98 26.85 2.91
C TYR A 435 -11.47 27.98 3.80
N PHE A 436 -10.20 27.93 4.17
CA PHE A 436 -9.58 28.91 5.03
C PHE A 436 -8.23 29.36 4.47
N TYR A 437 -8.08 30.68 4.30
CA TYR A 437 -6.80 31.31 3.95
C TYR A 437 -6.14 30.74 2.68
N ASN A 438 -6.93 30.44 1.65
CA ASN A 438 -6.41 30.00 0.35
C ASN A 438 -6.07 31.23 -0.50
N THR A 439 -4.77 31.46 -0.71
CA THR A 439 -4.19 32.70 -1.28
C THR A 439 -4.02 32.71 -2.81
N ASP A 440 -4.78 31.87 -3.51
CA ASP A 440 -4.82 31.87 -4.98
C ASP A 440 -6.24 31.50 -5.39
N THR A 441 -6.59 30.21 -5.34
CA THR A 441 -7.93 29.78 -5.76
C THR A 441 -8.51 28.65 -4.90
N GLY A 442 -9.80 28.77 -4.59
CA GLY A 442 -10.64 27.69 -4.08
C GLY A 442 -10.93 26.67 -5.18
N VAL A 443 -12.17 26.66 -5.67
CA VAL A 443 -12.59 25.75 -6.75
C VAL A 443 -12.31 26.39 -8.11
N ALA A 444 -11.49 25.75 -8.94
CA ALA A 444 -11.20 26.21 -10.30
C ALA A 444 -11.76 25.24 -11.35
N CYS A 445 -12.70 25.69 -12.18
CA CYS A 445 -13.43 24.87 -13.15
C CYS A 445 -13.04 25.22 -14.58
N GLN A 446 -12.33 24.32 -15.26
CA GLN A 446 -11.65 24.63 -16.51
C GLN A 446 -11.92 23.57 -17.57
N ALA A 447 -11.49 23.82 -18.81
CA ALA A 447 -11.52 22.87 -19.92
C ALA A 447 -12.87 22.14 -20.01
N ASP A 448 -13.95 22.92 -20.19
CA ASP A 448 -15.34 22.44 -20.30
C ASP A 448 -15.93 21.69 -19.09
N ALA A 449 -15.20 21.62 -17.97
CA ALA A 449 -15.72 21.10 -16.71
C ALA A 449 -17.03 21.82 -16.32
N GLY A 450 -17.89 21.12 -15.59
CA GLY A 450 -19.04 21.72 -14.92
C GLY A 450 -19.03 21.40 -13.44
N CYS A 451 -18.78 22.42 -12.62
CA CYS A 451 -18.76 22.26 -11.17
C CYS A 451 -20.04 22.81 -10.52
N LEU A 452 -20.68 21.98 -9.71
CA LEU A 452 -21.75 22.40 -8.81
C LEU A 452 -21.12 22.66 -7.44
N VAL A 453 -20.99 23.93 -7.07
CA VAL A 453 -20.33 24.40 -5.85
C VAL A 453 -21.38 24.95 -4.89
N GLU A 454 -21.79 24.15 -3.89
CA GLU A 454 -22.92 24.52 -3.03
C GLU A 454 -22.76 24.28 -1.54
N GLY A 455 -23.27 25.19 -0.70
CA GLY A 455 -23.24 24.99 0.75
C GLY A 455 -21.84 25.11 1.38
N ASN A 456 -20.83 25.60 0.68
CA ASN A 456 -19.46 25.69 1.21
C ASN A 456 -19.27 26.98 2.02
N TYR A 457 -18.27 26.97 2.90
CA TYR A 457 -17.88 28.13 3.70
C TYR A 457 -16.46 28.58 3.32
N PHE A 458 -16.35 29.79 2.78
CA PHE A 458 -15.09 30.40 2.35
C PHE A 458 -14.72 31.56 3.28
N GLU A 459 -13.55 31.47 3.91
CA GLU A 459 -13.01 32.48 4.82
C GLU A 459 -11.60 32.87 4.40
N ARG A 460 -11.40 34.15 4.05
CA ARG A 460 -10.13 34.69 3.53
C ARG A 460 -9.62 33.93 2.30
N VAL A 461 -10.49 33.71 1.32
CA VAL A 461 -10.15 33.01 0.08
C VAL A 461 -10.12 33.99 -1.08
N GLU A 462 -8.95 34.19 -1.69
CA GLU A 462 -8.75 35.22 -2.72
C GLU A 462 -9.71 35.06 -3.90
N GLU A 463 -9.68 33.89 -4.56
CA GLU A 463 -10.67 33.53 -5.60
C GLU A 463 -11.44 32.27 -5.18
N PRO A 464 -12.61 32.38 -4.52
CA PRO A 464 -13.26 31.20 -3.93
C PRO A 464 -13.82 30.22 -4.97
N VAL A 465 -14.30 30.73 -6.10
CA VAL A 465 -14.71 29.91 -7.25
C VAL A 465 -14.39 30.67 -8.53
N THR A 466 -13.83 29.98 -9.52
CA THR A 466 -13.52 30.55 -10.83
C THR A 466 -13.75 29.54 -11.94
N ASN A 467 -14.26 29.98 -13.09
CA ASN A 467 -14.33 29.18 -14.31
C ASN A 467 -13.32 29.60 -15.38
N SER A 468 -12.42 30.53 -15.05
CA SER A 468 -11.50 31.19 -15.98
C SER A 468 -10.04 31.13 -15.51
N TYR A 469 -9.74 30.24 -14.55
CA TYR A 469 -8.38 29.96 -14.08
C TYR A 469 -7.44 29.55 -15.23
N ALA A 470 -6.14 29.47 -14.98
CA ALA A 470 -5.07 29.19 -15.98
C ALA A 470 -5.37 28.05 -16.98
N GLY A 471 -5.85 28.39 -18.19
CA GLY A 471 -6.24 27.43 -19.24
C GLY A 471 -7.56 27.81 -19.92
N PRO A 472 -8.13 26.92 -20.76
CA PRO A 472 -9.47 27.09 -21.32
C PRO A 472 -10.54 27.16 -20.21
N GLY A 473 -11.57 27.98 -20.42
CA GLY A 473 -12.64 28.14 -19.44
C GLY A 473 -13.51 26.90 -19.27
N GLY A 474 -14.18 26.80 -18.12
CA GLY A 474 -15.20 25.81 -17.83
C GLY A 474 -16.55 26.46 -17.49
N ARG A 475 -17.38 25.73 -16.75
CA ARG A 475 -18.69 26.15 -16.26
C ARG A 475 -18.77 25.89 -14.77
N CYS A 476 -19.48 26.75 -14.05
CA CYS A 476 -19.81 26.49 -12.65
C CYS A 476 -21.12 27.12 -12.24
N VAL A 477 -21.76 26.48 -11.27
CA VAL A 477 -22.92 27.00 -10.54
C VAL A 477 -22.50 27.10 -9.07
N ALA A 478 -22.34 28.33 -8.57
CA ALA A 478 -22.08 28.59 -7.16
C ALA A 478 -23.39 29.02 -6.48
N ARG A 479 -23.89 28.23 -5.50
CA ARG A 479 -25.15 28.55 -4.79
C ARG A 479 -25.07 28.23 -3.30
N ASN A 480 -25.81 28.98 -2.49
CA ASN A 480 -25.90 28.72 -1.03
C ASN A 480 -24.51 28.63 -0.34
N ASN A 481 -23.50 29.35 -0.82
CA ASN A 481 -22.18 29.40 -0.19
C ASN A 481 -22.10 30.63 0.73
N VAL A 482 -21.25 30.54 1.75
CA VAL A 482 -20.91 31.68 2.62
C VAL A 482 -19.52 32.17 2.25
N PHE A 483 -19.40 33.47 2.00
CA PHE A 483 -18.13 34.16 1.76
C PHE A 483 -17.97 35.21 2.85
N VAL A 484 -16.97 35.02 3.71
CA VAL A 484 -16.69 35.92 4.84
C VAL A 484 -15.25 36.39 4.81
N ASP A 485 -15.01 37.46 5.55
CA ASP A 485 -13.77 38.21 5.58
C ASP A 485 -13.36 38.62 4.15
N GLU A 486 -12.06 38.74 3.87
CA GLU A 486 -11.50 39.18 2.58
C GLU A 486 -11.66 38.14 1.46
N SER A 487 -12.69 37.29 1.52
CA SER A 487 -12.99 36.36 0.44
C SER A 487 -13.50 37.10 -0.80
N GLY A 488 -12.99 36.73 -1.97
CA GLY A 488 -13.44 37.27 -3.25
C GLY A 488 -14.89 36.90 -3.59
N ALA A 489 -15.36 37.40 -4.72
CA ALA A 489 -16.63 36.96 -5.30
C ALA A 489 -16.41 35.77 -6.24
N PRO A 490 -17.35 34.81 -6.34
CA PRO A 490 -17.24 33.73 -7.31
C PRO A 490 -17.36 34.26 -8.74
N ASP A 491 -16.43 33.86 -9.62
CA ASP A 491 -16.54 34.01 -11.08
C ASP A 491 -17.10 32.73 -11.68
N CYS A 492 -18.42 32.71 -11.88
CA CYS A 492 -19.14 31.54 -12.39
C CYS A 492 -20.15 31.88 -13.47
N GLY A 493 -20.28 30.98 -14.44
CA GLY A 493 -21.33 31.03 -15.45
C GLY A 493 -21.54 29.69 -16.15
N GLY A 494 -22.62 29.63 -16.93
CA GLY A 494 -23.03 28.44 -17.68
C GLY A 494 -24.07 27.60 -16.95
N ALA A 495 -24.22 26.35 -17.40
CA ALA A 495 -25.11 25.36 -16.80
C ALA A 495 -24.32 24.09 -16.47
N VAL A 496 -24.68 23.45 -15.37
CA VAL A 496 -24.03 22.24 -14.82
C VAL A 496 -25.12 21.22 -14.52
N GLN A 497 -24.83 19.93 -14.71
CA GLN A 497 -25.78 18.87 -14.35
C GLN A 497 -25.98 18.79 -12.83
N GLU A 498 -27.22 18.61 -12.39
CA GLU A 498 -27.51 18.47 -10.96
C GLU A 498 -26.98 17.14 -10.41
N ALA A 499 -26.22 17.18 -9.32
CA ALA A 499 -25.70 15.99 -8.65
C ALA A 499 -26.82 15.06 -8.13
N SER A 500 -27.99 15.63 -7.83
CA SER A 500 -29.18 14.91 -7.34
C SER A 500 -29.77 13.95 -8.37
N ALA A 501 -29.39 14.09 -9.65
CA ALA A 501 -29.74 13.12 -10.67
C ALA A 501 -28.96 11.80 -10.53
N TYR A 502 -27.87 11.79 -9.76
CA TYR A 502 -26.97 10.64 -9.62
C TYR A 502 -27.05 9.97 -8.24
N TYR A 503 -27.20 10.75 -7.17
CA TYR A 503 -27.31 10.25 -5.80
C TYR A 503 -28.05 11.22 -4.88
N SER A 504 -28.59 10.71 -3.78
CA SER A 504 -29.21 11.53 -2.74
C SER A 504 -28.15 12.16 -1.84
N TYR A 505 -28.34 13.44 -1.47
CA TYR A 505 -27.50 14.15 -0.51
C TYR A 505 -28.32 15.25 0.19
N THR A 506 -27.72 15.89 1.18
CA THR A 506 -28.30 17.05 1.86
C THR A 506 -27.23 18.11 2.02
N VAL A 507 -27.56 19.33 1.60
CA VAL A 507 -26.72 20.51 1.80
C VAL A 507 -27.03 21.04 3.20
N ALA A 508 -25.99 21.26 4.01
CA ALA A 508 -26.18 21.80 5.36
C ALA A 508 -26.43 23.31 5.29
N ASP A 509 -26.80 23.92 6.41
CA ASP A 509 -26.66 25.38 6.53
C ASP A 509 -25.17 25.72 6.38
N PRO A 510 -24.76 26.46 5.34
CA PRO A 510 -23.35 26.77 5.09
C PRO A 510 -22.72 27.46 6.30
N SER A 511 -23.46 28.23 7.09
CA SER A 511 -22.95 28.91 8.29
C SER A 511 -22.47 27.94 9.39
N SER A 512 -22.98 26.70 9.38
CA SER A 512 -22.59 25.64 10.33
C SER A 512 -21.40 24.80 9.85
N VAL A 513 -21.02 24.93 8.57
CA VAL A 513 -20.04 24.05 7.92
C VAL A 513 -18.66 24.20 8.53
N LYS A 514 -18.18 25.42 8.81
CA LYS A 514 -16.89 25.64 9.48
C LYS A 514 -16.77 24.83 10.77
N ALA A 515 -17.72 24.98 11.69
CA ALA A 515 -17.72 24.28 12.97
C ALA A 515 -17.82 22.75 12.79
N THR A 516 -18.65 22.30 11.85
CA THR A 516 -18.87 20.89 11.57
C THR A 516 -17.60 20.23 11.01
N VAL A 517 -16.98 20.86 10.01
CA VAL A 517 -15.77 20.37 9.35
C VAL A 517 -14.57 20.39 10.30
N MET A 518 -14.35 21.48 11.04
CA MET A 518 -13.26 21.53 12.03
C MET A 518 -13.40 20.46 13.14
N ALA A 519 -14.63 20.05 13.45
CA ALA A 519 -14.87 19.01 14.46
C ALA A 519 -14.60 17.59 13.92
N GLY A 520 -14.92 17.34 12.64
CA GLY A 520 -14.96 16.00 12.06
C GLY A 520 -13.88 15.68 11.02
N ALA A 521 -13.25 16.66 10.37
CA ALA A 521 -12.26 16.38 9.34
C ALA A 521 -10.91 15.91 9.91
N GLY A 522 -10.20 15.09 9.14
CA GLY A 522 -8.89 14.55 9.47
C GLY A 522 -8.93 13.26 10.30
N VAL A 523 -7.75 12.85 10.76
CA VAL A 523 -7.56 11.58 11.47
C VAL A 523 -8.10 11.60 12.91
N GLY A 524 -8.46 10.42 13.42
CA GLY A 524 -8.94 10.23 14.80
C GLY A 524 -10.40 10.66 15.04
N LYS A 525 -11.19 10.80 13.97
CA LYS A 525 -12.57 11.31 14.00
C LYS A 525 -13.61 10.30 13.51
N LEU A 526 -13.17 9.08 13.21
CA LEU A 526 -13.99 7.96 12.76
C LEU A 526 -14.94 7.39 13.82
#